data_AF-A0A7X6V2I2-F1
#
_entry.id   AF-A0A7X6V2I2-F1
#
_cell.length_a   1.000
_cell.length_b   1.000
_cell.length_c   1.000
_cell.angle_alpha   90.00
_cell.angle_beta   90.00
_cell.angle_gamma   90.00
#
_symmetry.space_group_name_H-M   'P 1'
#
loop_
_entity.id
_entity.type
_entity.pdbx_description
1 polymer ?
#
loop_
_entity_poly.entity_id
_entity_poly.type
_entity_poly.pdbx_seq_one_letter_code
_entity_poly.pdbx_strand_id
1 'polypeptide(L)'
;MTPMPPPRSRRSGFTLVELLLALTLGALAAIVLTMLLRAVLTADHAQAERLQGPRRARAVLRSLGRELSCAYAPALPDDAPPFTLATSTELGKPRLVLHCYAPVVLAPAPYPDAYDIHQVTYLLHDRGKGRAELQRVAAPCSGPGADAPVTNTLLAGPFTLEIAALTNQQAHAEWPPPAATNALLPQALHLTLRWQNQPEPYQLETLIHAAHSVPSPRHRETPTP
;
A
#
# COMPACT_ATOMS: atom_id res chain seq x y z
N MET A 1 63.77 -62.21 36.73
CA MET A 1 63.04 -60.93 36.65
C MET A 1 62.51 -60.77 35.23
N THR A 2 61.26 -61.13 35.00
CA THR A 2 60.58 -61.01 33.70
C THR A 2 59.89 -59.65 33.62
N PRO A 3 60.08 -58.87 32.55
CA PRO A 3 59.48 -57.56 32.43
C PRO A 3 57.97 -57.68 32.15
N MET A 4 57.17 -56.97 32.94
CA MET A 4 55.73 -56.89 32.77
C MET A 4 55.41 -55.96 31.58
N PRO A 5 54.63 -56.39 30.58
CA PRO A 5 54.30 -55.53 29.44
C PRO A 5 53.39 -54.37 29.87
N PRO A 6 53.55 -53.16 29.31
CA PRO A 6 52.74 -52.02 29.66
C PRO A 6 51.28 -52.24 29.26
N PRO A 7 50.30 -51.76 30.05
CA PRO A 7 48.89 -51.85 29.68
C PRO A 7 48.63 -51.02 28.42
N ARG A 8 48.17 -51.67 27.36
CA ARG A 8 47.72 -50.99 26.14
C ARG A 8 46.50 -50.15 26.49
N SER A 9 46.64 -48.82 26.48
CA SER A 9 45.50 -47.92 26.51
C SER A 9 44.63 -48.20 25.28
N ARG A 10 43.45 -48.78 25.47
CA ARG A 10 42.46 -48.91 24.39
C ARG A 10 42.05 -47.51 23.97
N ARG A 11 42.60 -47.01 22.86
CA ARG A 11 42.04 -45.85 22.16
C ARG A 11 40.71 -46.30 21.59
N SER A 12 39.62 -45.98 22.29
CA SER A 12 38.26 -46.17 21.80
C SER A 12 38.03 -45.19 20.65
N GLY A 13 38.15 -45.68 19.41
CA GLY A 13 37.74 -44.92 18.23
C GLY A 13 36.22 -44.95 18.10
N PHE A 14 35.63 -43.88 17.58
CA PHE A 14 34.21 -43.83 17.24
C PHE A 14 33.88 -44.91 16.20
N THR A 15 32.84 -45.69 16.47
CA THR A 15 32.30 -46.63 15.49
C THR A 15 31.55 -45.86 14.40
N LEU A 16 31.50 -46.41 13.18
CA LEU A 16 30.73 -45.82 12.07
C LEU A 16 29.26 -45.58 12.46
N VAL A 17 28.70 -46.48 13.28
CA VAL A 17 27.34 -46.39 13.82
C VAL A 17 27.18 -45.16 14.72
N GLU A 18 28.13 -44.90 15.63
CA GLU A 18 28.09 -43.70 16.47
C GLU A 18 28.23 -42.41 15.65
N LEU A 19 29.03 -42.41 14.59
CA LEU A 19 29.15 -41.26 13.69
C LEU A 19 27.82 -40.98 12.96
N LEU A 20 27.18 -42.03 12.43
CA LEU A 20 25.87 -41.91 11.78
C LEU A 20 24.78 -41.47 12.78
N LEU A 21 24.83 -41.98 14.01
CA LEU A 21 23.92 -41.56 15.08
C LEU A 21 24.14 -40.09 15.46
N ALA A 22 25.38 -39.65 15.62
CA ALA A 22 25.71 -38.26 15.90
C ALA A 22 25.27 -37.33 14.76
N LEU A 23 25.45 -37.75 13.50
CA LEU A 23 25.01 -37.00 12.33
C LEU A 23 23.49 -36.85 12.28
N THR A 24 22.74 -37.94 12.53
CA THR A 24 21.27 -37.90 12.54
C THR A 24 20.72 -37.06 13.69
N LEU A 25 21.31 -37.16 14.89
CA LEU A 25 20.99 -36.30 16.02
C LEU A 25 21.30 -34.82 15.73
N GLY A 26 22.45 -34.54 15.12
CA GLY A 26 22.82 -33.19 14.70
C GLY A 26 21.86 -32.61 13.66
N ALA A 27 21.49 -33.40 12.65
CA ALA A 27 20.51 -33.00 11.63
C ALA A 27 19.13 -32.75 12.25
N LEU A 28 18.68 -33.61 13.17
CA LEU A 28 17.41 -33.44 13.87
C LEU A 28 17.41 -32.16 14.72
N ALA A 29 18.48 -31.92 15.48
CA ALA A 29 18.64 -30.70 16.26
C ALA A 29 18.62 -29.44 15.37
N ALA A 30 19.30 -29.48 14.22
CA ALA A 30 19.31 -28.37 13.27
C ALA A 30 17.91 -28.11 12.66
N ILE A 31 17.16 -29.16 12.34
CA ILE A 31 15.77 -29.05 11.85
C ILE A 31 14.88 -28.41 12.91
N VAL A 32 14.94 -28.90 14.15
CA VAL A 32 14.16 -28.36 15.28
C VAL A 32 14.51 -26.89 15.51
N LEU A 33 15.80 -26.54 15.54
CA LEU A 33 16.25 -25.17 15.69
C LEU A 33 15.74 -24.27 14.56
N THR A 34 15.79 -24.74 13.32
CA THR A 34 15.30 -24.00 12.15
C THR A 34 13.79 -23.78 12.23
N MET A 35 13.03 -24.78 12.66
CA MET A 35 11.58 -24.65 12.86
C MET A 35 11.25 -23.64 13.97
N LEU A 36 11.95 -23.70 15.10
CA LEU A 36 11.77 -22.75 16.21
C LEU A 36 12.10 -21.32 15.77
N LEU A 37 13.22 -21.13 15.07
CA LEU A 37 13.60 -19.82 14.55
C LEU A 37 12.56 -19.27 13.59
N ARG A 38 12.06 -20.09 12.65
CA ARG A 38 10.98 -19.70 11.74
C ARG A 38 9.72 -19.33 12.51
N ALA A 39 9.33 -20.12 13.51
CA ALA A 39 8.16 -19.83 14.32
C ALA A 39 8.28 -18.48 15.04
N VAL A 40 9.42 -18.20 15.69
CA VAL A 40 9.68 -16.92 16.36
C VAL A 40 9.64 -15.76 15.38
N LEU A 41 10.30 -15.87 14.23
CA LEU A 41 10.30 -14.82 13.22
C LEU A 41 8.89 -14.56 12.67
N THR A 42 8.10 -15.60 12.42
CA THR A 42 6.70 -15.44 11.98
C THR A 42 5.81 -14.80 13.05
N ALA A 43 6.04 -15.13 14.33
CA ALA A 43 5.31 -14.52 15.44
C ALA A 43 5.65 -13.03 15.59
N ASP A 44 6.93 -12.68 15.49
CA ASP A 44 7.38 -11.29 15.53
C ASP A 44 6.81 -10.45 14.38
N HIS A 45 6.82 -11.01 13.16
CA HIS A 45 6.20 -10.36 12.00
C HIS A 45 4.69 -10.16 12.19
N ALA A 46 3.98 -11.17 12.70
CA ALA A 46 2.55 -11.05 12.97
C ALA A 46 2.26 -10.01 14.07
N GLN A 47 3.12 -9.91 15.09
CA GLN A 47 3.00 -8.91 16.14
C GLN A 47 3.27 -7.50 15.62
N ALA A 48 4.31 -7.33 14.79
CA ALA A 48 4.61 -6.06 14.14
C ALA A 48 3.46 -5.60 13.23
N GLU A 49 2.89 -6.51 12.43
CA GLU A 49 1.70 -6.22 11.60
C GLU A 49 0.49 -5.82 12.45
N ARG A 50 0.24 -6.48 13.59
CA ARG A 50 -0.87 -6.13 14.50
C ARG A 50 -0.70 -4.75 15.15
N LEU A 51 0.53 -4.38 15.50
CA LEU A 51 0.81 -3.10 16.17
C LEU A 51 0.86 -1.93 15.18
N GLN A 52 1.45 -2.14 14.00
CA GLN A 52 1.68 -1.06 13.02
C GLN A 52 0.55 -0.94 11.99
N GLY A 53 -0.12 -2.04 11.66
CA GLY A 53 -1.18 -2.07 10.64
C GLY A 53 -2.27 -1.01 10.86
N PRO A 54 -2.93 -0.97 12.03
CA PRO A 54 -3.94 0.05 12.34
C PRO A 54 -3.42 1.49 12.24
N ARG A 55 -2.18 1.74 12.67
CA ARG A 55 -1.55 3.07 12.58
C ARG A 55 -1.31 3.47 11.11
N ARG A 56 -0.80 2.54 10.31
CA ARG A 56 -0.59 2.74 8.86
C ARG A 56 -1.94 2.96 8.15
N ALA A 57 -2.96 2.18 8.47
CA ALA A 57 -4.31 2.33 7.93
C ALA A 57 -4.87 3.74 8.16
N ARG A 58 -4.80 4.26 9.39
CA ARG A 58 -5.21 5.64 9.71
C ARG A 58 -4.38 6.71 8.99
N ALA A 59 -3.08 6.48 8.83
CA ALA A 59 -2.20 7.41 8.10
C ALA A 59 -2.55 7.45 6.61
N VAL A 60 -2.78 6.29 6.00
CA VAL A 60 -3.17 6.14 4.59
C VAL A 60 -4.53 6.79 4.34
N LEU A 61 -5.52 6.55 5.21
CA LEU A 61 -6.85 7.15 5.08
C LEU A 61 -6.77 8.69 5.10
N ARG A 62 -5.99 9.27 6.02
CA ARG A 62 -5.77 10.72 6.09
C ARG A 62 -5.03 11.27 4.87
N SER A 63 -4.01 10.56 4.39
CA SER A 63 -3.27 10.97 3.18
C SER A 63 -4.18 10.97 1.96
N LEU A 64 -4.96 9.91 1.78
CA LEU A 64 -5.91 9.76 0.70
C LEU A 64 -7.01 10.83 0.78
N GLY A 65 -7.58 11.07 1.96
CA GLY A 65 -8.57 12.13 2.16
C GLY A 65 -8.03 13.54 1.85
N ARG A 66 -6.79 13.84 2.22
CA ARG A 66 -6.14 15.13 1.90
C ARG A 66 -5.96 15.30 0.39
N GLU A 67 -5.43 14.28 -0.28
CA GLU A 67 -5.21 14.34 -1.72
C GLU A 67 -6.53 14.47 -2.49
N LEU A 68 -7.55 13.70 -2.09
CA LEU A 68 -8.87 13.74 -2.70
C LEU A 68 -9.63 15.05 -2.42
N SER A 69 -9.40 15.71 -1.27
CA SER A 69 -9.99 17.04 -1.02
C SER A 69 -9.51 18.10 -2.00
N CYS A 70 -8.32 17.89 -2.57
CA CYS A 70 -7.71 18.74 -3.59
C CYS A 70 -7.98 18.25 -5.01
N ALA A 71 -8.84 17.24 -5.19
CA ALA A 71 -9.23 16.79 -6.52
C ALA A 71 -9.94 17.93 -7.27
N TYR A 72 -9.62 18.08 -8.55
CA TYR A 72 -10.21 19.14 -9.37
C TYR A 72 -10.50 18.63 -10.80
N ALA A 73 -11.30 19.40 -11.54
CA ALA A 73 -11.69 19.06 -12.90
C ALA A 73 -10.92 19.92 -13.92
N PRO A 74 -9.85 19.40 -14.55
CA PRO A 74 -9.19 20.10 -15.64
C PRO A 74 -10.09 20.17 -16.88
N ALA A 75 -9.83 21.14 -17.75
CA ALA A 75 -10.40 21.16 -19.09
C ALA A 75 -9.74 20.04 -19.92
N LEU A 76 -10.43 18.91 -20.06
CA LEU A 76 -9.95 17.74 -20.79
C LEU A 76 -10.48 17.74 -22.22
N PRO A 77 -9.68 17.31 -23.21
CA PRO A 77 -10.21 16.93 -24.51
C PRO A 77 -11.09 15.67 -24.39
N ASP A 78 -12.10 15.55 -25.26
CA ASP A 78 -12.92 14.34 -25.47
C ASP A 78 -13.85 13.88 -24.33
N ASP A 79 -14.49 14.81 -23.60
CA ASP A 79 -15.51 14.51 -22.56
C ASP A 79 -15.06 13.48 -21.50
N ALA A 80 -13.74 13.28 -21.35
CA ALA A 80 -13.20 12.35 -20.37
C ALA A 80 -13.59 12.79 -18.95
N PRO A 81 -14.13 11.89 -18.11
CA PRO A 81 -14.55 12.25 -16.76
C PRO A 81 -13.33 12.68 -15.92
N PRO A 82 -13.37 13.86 -15.26
CA PRO A 82 -12.27 14.34 -14.43
C PRO A 82 -12.08 13.51 -13.15
N PHE A 83 -13.08 12.71 -12.79
CA PHE A 83 -13.07 11.81 -11.66
C PHE A 83 -13.85 10.55 -12.02
N THR A 84 -13.28 9.39 -11.71
CA THR A 84 -14.00 8.12 -11.81
C THR A 84 -13.79 7.28 -10.56
N LEU A 85 -14.82 6.54 -10.20
CA LEU A 85 -14.79 5.52 -9.17
C LEU A 85 -15.47 4.29 -9.76
N ALA A 86 -14.75 3.19 -9.83
CA ALA A 86 -15.27 1.93 -10.33
C ALA A 86 -14.95 0.82 -9.34
N THR A 87 -15.87 -0.11 -9.20
CA THR A 87 -15.66 -1.35 -8.46
C THR A 87 -15.75 -2.54 -9.41
N SER A 88 -15.01 -3.59 -9.12
CA SER A 88 -14.99 -4.81 -9.91
C SER A 88 -14.92 -6.03 -9.01
N THR A 89 -15.61 -7.09 -9.43
CA THR A 89 -15.54 -8.42 -8.83
C THR A 89 -14.77 -9.41 -9.71
N GLU A 90 -14.27 -8.95 -10.86
CA GLU A 90 -13.53 -9.81 -11.80
C GLU A 90 -12.17 -10.22 -11.25
N LEU A 91 -11.84 -11.51 -11.41
CA LEU A 91 -10.57 -12.07 -10.96
C LEU A 91 -9.40 -11.43 -11.71
N GLY A 92 -8.36 -11.00 -10.98
CA GLY A 92 -7.15 -10.41 -11.55
C GLY A 92 -7.26 -8.93 -11.90
N LYS A 93 -8.46 -8.34 -11.86
CA LYS A 93 -8.64 -6.88 -11.95
C LYS A 93 -8.57 -6.24 -10.55
N PRO A 94 -8.21 -4.95 -10.45
CA PRO A 94 -8.37 -4.22 -9.21
C PRO A 94 -9.85 -4.25 -8.78
N ARG A 95 -10.09 -4.54 -7.50
CA ARG A 95 -11.43 -4.52 -6.88
C ARG A 95 -12.02 -3.12 -6.86
N LEU A 96 -11.18 -2.11 -6.72
CA LEU A 96 -11.57 -0.70 -6.75
C LEU A 96 -10.52 0.08 -7.55
N VAL A 97 -11.02 0.96 -8.43
CA VAL A 97 -10.23 1.92 -9.20
C VAL A 97 -10.82 3.30 -8.93
N LEU A 98 -10.03 4.21 -8.37
CA LEU A 98 -10.38 5.62 -8.24
C LEU A 98 -9.39 6.43 -9.04
N HIS A 99 -9.86 7.21 -10.00
CA HIS A 99 -9.04 8.12 -10.80
C HIS A 99 -9.48 9.56 -10.58
N CYS A 100 -8.51 10.46 -10.45
CA CYS A 100 -8.74 11.90 -10.30
C CYS A 100 -7.50 12.70 -10.70
N TYR A 101 -7.66 14.01 -10.83
CA TYR A 101 -6.56 14.96 -10.97
C TYR A 101 -6.36 15.72 -9.66
N ALA A 102 -5.13 15.79 -9.16
CA ALA A 102 -4.82 16.46 -7.91
C ALA A 102 -3.44 17.15 -7.97
N PRO A 103 -3.26 18.28 -7.24
CA PRO A 103 -1.96 18.88 -7.06
C PRO A 103 -1.08 18.00 -6.16
N VAL A 104 0.14 17.72 -6.63
CA VAL A 104 1.16 16.96 -5.92
C VAL A 104 2.35 17.86 -5.66
N VAL A 105 2.74 17.97 -4.39
CA VAL A 105 3.92 18.75 -3.99
C VAL A 105 5.18 18.09 -4.55
N LEU A 106 6.02 18.89 -5.20
CA LEU A 106 7.28 18.44 -5.78
C LEU A 106 8.31 18.16 -4.66
N ALA A 107 9.04 17.05 -4.77
CA ALA A 107 10.11 16.70 -3.84
C ALA A 107 11.36 16.22 -4.60
N PRO A 108 12.49 16.96 -4.54
CA PRO A 108 12.67 18.25 -3.85
C PRO A 108 11.88 19.39 -4.53
N ALA A 109 11.32 20.29 -3.72
CA ALA A 109 10.57 21.45 -4.23
C ALA A 109 11.54 22.52 -4.75
N PRO A 110 11.43 22.97 -6.01
CA PRO A 110 12.29 24.04 -6.52
C PRO A 110 12.06 25.40 -5.82
N TYR A 111 10.88 25.61 -5.23
CA TYR A 111 10.52 26.79 -4.45
C TYR A 111 9.37 26.46 -3.46
N PRO A 112 9.11 27.31 -2.45
CA PRO A 112 7.97 27.14 -1.54
C PRO A 112 6.65 27.05 -2.31
N ASP A 113 5.80 26.10 -1.93
CA ASP A 113 4.49 25.85 -2.57
C ASP A 113 4.56 25.40 -4.04
N ALA A 114 5.73 24.93 -4.51
CA ALA A 114 5.83 24.28 -5.81
C ALA A 114 5.03 22.97 -5.82
N TYR A 115 4.05 22.89 -6.71
CA TYR A 115 3.30 21.68 -7.00
C TYR A 115 3.22 21.48 -8.51
N ASP A 116 3.02 20.22 -8.89
CA ASP A 116 2.61 19.84 -10.24
C ASP A 116 1.22 19.22 -10.18
N ILE A 117 0.52 19.24 -11.30
CA ILE A 117 -0.76 18.57 -11.45
C ILE A 117 -0.48 17.14 -11.91
N HIS A 118 -0.99 16.17 -11.17
CA HIS A 118 -0.87 14.77 -11.55
C HIS A 118 -2.24 14.16 -11.84
N GLN A 119 -2.26 13.27 -12.81
CA GLN A 119 -3.25 12.22 -12.92
C GLN A 119 -2.92 11.16 -11.86
N VAL A 120 -3.85 10.93 -10.94
CA VAL A 120 -3.69 10.00 -9.83
C VAL A 120 -4.70 8.88 -9.98
N THR A 121 -4.25 7.64 -9.83
CA THR A 121 -5.10 6.45 -9.81
C THR A 121 -4.80 5.62 -8.59
N TYR A 122 -5.80 5.37 -7.76
CA TYR A 122 -5.73 4.42 -6.66
C TYR A 122 -6.30 3.08 -7.10
N LEU A 123 -5.52 2.02 -6.89
CA LEU A 123 -5.87 0.66 -7.27
C LEU A 123 -5.90 -0.21 -6.01
N LEU A 124 -7.04 -0.80 -5.72
CA LEU A 124 -7.18 -1.78 -4.65
C LEU A 124 -7.17 -3.19 -5.25
N HIS A 125 -6.13 -3.95 -4.97
CA HIS A 125 -6.01 -5.35 -5.41
C HIS A 125 -6.35 -6.31 -4.27
N ASP A 126 -7.05 -7.39 -4.60
CA ASP A 126 -7.15 -8.56 -3.73
C ASP A 126 -5.91 -9.44 -3.92
N ARG A 127 -5.21 -9.75 -2.83
CA ARG A 127 -4.02 -10.62 -2.81
C ARG A 127 -4.36 -12.04 -2.33
N GLY A 128 -5.63 -12.34 -2.11
CA GLY A 128 -6.12 -13.61 -1.60
C GLY A 128 -5.94 -13.75 -0.08
N LYS A 129 -6.58 -14.78 0.49
CA LYS A 129 -6.57 -15.08 1.94
C LYS A 129 -6.99 -13.89 2.82
N GLY A 130 -7.89 -13.04 2.30
CA GLY A 130 -8.38 -11.85 3.00
C GLY A 130 -7.36 -10.71 3.12
N ARG A 131 -6.30 -10.70 2.30
CA ARG A 131 -5.32 -9.62 2.22
C ARG A 131 -5.60 -8.75 1.00
N ALA A 132 -5.47 -7.44 1.18
CA ALA A 132 -5.58 -6.46 0.13
C ALA A 132 -4.29 -5.64 -0.01
N GLU A 133 -4.12 -5.01 -1.15
CA GLU A 133 -3.05 -4.05 -1.42
C GLU A 133 -3.63 -2.81 -2.09
N LEU A 134 -3.40 -1.64 -1.49
CA LEU A 134 -3.72 -0.35 -2.06
C LEU A 134 -2.48 0.26 -2.69
N GLN A 135 -2.54 0.49 -3.98
CA GLN A 135 -1.51 1.17 -4.76
C GLN A 135 -1.98 2.55 -5.18
N ARG A 136 -1.04 3.49 -5.29
CA ARG A 136 -1.22 4.80 -5.89
C ARG A 136 -0.31 4.90 -7.09
N VAL A 137 -0.89 5.09 -8.26
CA VAL A 137 -0.21 5.37 -9.51
C VAL A 137 -0.37 6.86 -9.79
N ALA A 138 0.72 7.59 -10.01
CA ALA A 138 0.65 9.00 -10.35
C ALA A 138 1.55 9.34 -11.53
N ALA A 139 1.02 10.09 -12.48
CA ALA A 139 1.76 10.63 -13.61
C ALA A 139 1.51 12.14 -13.67
N PRO A 140 2.53 12.97 -13.88
CA PRO A 140 2.33 14.39 -14.11
C PRO A 140 1.53 14.61 -15.40
N CYS A 141 0.66 15.60 -15.44
CA CYS A 141 -0.15 15.87 -16.63
C CYS A 141 0.62 16.57 -17.75
N SER A 142 1.85 17.01 -17.47
CA SER A 142 2.70 17.70 -18.45
C SER A 142 4.19 17.44 -18.20
N GLY A 143 5.02 17.78 -19.18
CA GLY A 143 6.47 17.67 -19.08
C GLY A 143 7.02 16.26 -19.36
N PRO A 144 8.34 16.06 -19.21
CA PRO A 144 9.05 14.84 -19.63
C PRO A 144 8.70 13.60 -18.81
N GLY A 145 7.98 13.76 -17.69
CA GLY A 145 7.52 12.66 -16.84
C GLY A 145 6.11 12.16 -17.16
N ALA A 146 5.38 12.79 -18.09
CA ALA A 146 3.96 12.50 -18.33
C ALA A 146 3.71 11.04 -18.72
N ASP A 147 4.67 10.43 -19.44
CA ASP A 147 4.59 9.03 -19.88
C ASP A 147 5.22 8.03 -18.88
N ALA A 148 5.70 8.51 -17.73
CA ALA A 148 6.43 7.71 -16.74
C ALA A 148 5.65 7.67 -15.41
N PRO A 149 4.57 6.88 -15.31
CA PRO A 149 3.78 6.78 -14.08
C PRO A 149 4.62 6.18 -12.94
N VAL A 150 4.51 6.78 -11.75
CA VAL A 150 5.14 6.28 -10.52
C VAL A 150 4.10 5.51 -9.71
N THR A 151 4.38 4.23 -9.46
CA THR A 151 3.54 3.36 -8.62
C THR A 151 4.12 3.23 -7.22
N ASN A 152 3.31 3.49 -6.21
CA ASN A 152 3.66 3.31 -4.81
C ASN A 152 2.60 2.46 -4.08
N THR A 153 3.04 1.45 -3.33
CA THR A 153 2.16 0.67 -2.46
C THR A 153 1.93 1.44 -1.16
N LEU A 154 0.72 1.94 -0.96
CA LEU A 154 0.35 2.73 0.23
C LEU A 154 0.06 1.86 1.44
N LEU A 155 -0.63 0.74 1.23
CA LEU A 155 -1.02 -0.18 2.29
C LEU A 155 -1.10 -1.60 1.77
N ALA A 156 -0.53 -2.55 2.49
CA ALA A 156 -0.69 -3.97 2.23
C ALA A 156 -1.01 -4.68 3.54
N GLY A 157 -1.94 -5.63 3.51
CA GLY A 157 -2.30 -6.39 4.70
C GLY A 157 -3.76 -6.81 4.71
N PRO A 158 -4.25 -7.35 5.83
CA PRO A 158 -5.61 -7.81 5.94
C PRO A 158 -6.55 -6.65 6.27
N PHE A 159 -6.98 -5.92 5.24
CA PHE A 159 -7.93 -4.81 5.40
C PHE A 159 -8.99 -4.82 4.30
N THR A 160 -10.10 -4.16 4.57
CA THR A 160 -11.12 -3.81 3.57
C THR A 160 -11.19 -2.30 3.46
N LEU A 161 -11.22 -1.78 2.24
CA LEU A 161 -11.42 -0.37 1.93
C LEU A 161 -12.66 -0.24 1.05
N GLU A 162 -13.55 0.66 1.45
CA GLU A 162 -14.74 1.05 0.70
C GLU A 162 -14.70 2.56 0.51
N ILE A 163 -14.99 3.00 -0.70
CA ILE A 163 -15.09 4.41 -1.05
C ILE A 163 -16.47 4.61 -1.66
N ALA A 164 -17.19 5.61 -1.17
CA ALA A 164 -18.46 6.02 -1.75
C ALA A 164 -18.42 7.51 -2.07
N ALA A 165 -18.78 7.86 -3.29
CA ALA A 165 -19.01 9.23 -3.70
C ALA A 165 -20.35 9.72 -3.14
N LEU A 166 -20.35 10.89 -2.51
CA LEU A 166 -21.54 11.50 -1.93
C LEU A 166 -22.02 12.64 -2.83
N THR A 167 -23.29 12.59 -3.20
CA THR A 167 -24.01 13.70 -3.84
C THR A 167 -25.42 13.80 -3.31
N ASN A 168 -25.83 14.98 -2.86
CA ASN A 168 -27.15 15.22 -2.29
C ASN A 168 -27.50 14.20 -1.18
N GLN A 169 -26.51 13.89 -0.32
CA GLN A 169 -26.59 12.89 0.76
C GLN A 169 -26.80 11.43 0.32
N GLN A 170 -26.74 11.14 -0.98
CA GLN A 170 -26.77 9.78 -1.50
C GLN A 170 -25.35 9.27 -1.74
N ALA A 171 -25.11 8.03 -1.31
CA ALA A 171 -23.83 7.35 -1.47
C ALA A 171 -23.83 6.47 -2.73
N HIS A 172 -22.81 6.66 -3.56
CA HIS A 172 -22.62 5.94 -4.81
C HIS A 172 -21.28 5.19 -4.76
N ALA A 173 -21.32 3.87 -4.96
CA ALA A 173 -20.12 3.03 -5.04
C ALA A 173 -19.37 3.19 -6.38
N GLU A 174 -20.02 3.79 -7.38
CA GLU A 174 -19.49 4.05 -8.71
C GLU A 174 -19.71 5.52 -9.07
N TRP A 175 -18.76 6.09 -9.81
CA TRP A 175 -18.79 7.48 -10.26
C TRP A 175 -18.16 7.63 -11.65
N PRO A 176 -18.74 8.47 -12.55
CA PRO A 176 -20.06 9.09 -12.42
C PRO A 176 -21.17 8.03 -12.31
N PRO A 177 -22.33 8.36 -11.70
CA PRO A 177 -23.46 7.43 -11.67
C PRO A 177 -23.85 7.03 -13.12
N PRO A 178 -24.26 5.77 -13.38
CA PRO A 178 -24.54 5.30 -14.75
C PRO A 178 -25.59 6.12 -15.52
N ALA A 179 -26.48 6.82 -14.80
CA ALA A 179 -27.53 7.66 -15.37
C ALA A 179 -27.15 9.15 -15.47
N ALA A 180 -25.94 9.54 -15.07
CA ALA A 180 -25.51 10.93 -15.07
C ALA A 180 -25.01 11.36 -16.46
N THR A 181 -25.60 12.43 -16.98
CA THR A 181 -25.24 13.01 -18.29
C THR A 181 -24.00 13.90 -18.22
N ASN A 182 -23.63 14.38 -17.02
CA ASN A 182 -22.49 15.27 -16.81
C ASN A 182 -21.48 14.63 -15.86
N ALA A 183 -20.25 14.44 -16.33
CA ALA A 183 -19.14 13.95 -15.52
C ALA A 183 -18.57 15.06 -14.64
N LEU A 184 -19.32 15.46 -13.62
CA LEU A 184 -18.86 16.40 -12.60
C LEU A 184 -18.11 15.68 -11.48
N LEU A 185 -17.35 16.43 -10.69
CA LEU A 185 -16.79 15.93 -9.43
C LEU A 185 -17.92 15.62 -8.43
N PRO A 186 -17.78 14.57 -7.60
CA PRO A 186 -18.69 14.40 -6.47
C PRO A 186 -18.49 15.53 -5.44
N GLN A 187 -19.50 15.79 -4.60
CA GLN A 187 -19.42 16.85 -3.58
C GLN A 187 -18.50 16.43 -2.42
N ALA A 188 -18.55 15.15 -2.06
CA ALA A 188 -17.73 14.57 -1.01
C ALA A 188 -17.45 13.10 -1.30
N LEU A 189 -16.52 12.51 -0.55
CA LEU A 189 -16.25 11.09 -0.53
C LEU A 189 -16.29 10.58 0.91
N HIS A 190 -16.98 9.47 1.11
CA HIS A 190 -16.94 8.70 2.35
C HIS A 190 -15.97 7.54 2.18
N LEU A 191 -14.96 7.49 3.03
CA LEU A 191 -13.90 6.49 3.01
C LEU A 191 -14.00 5.63 4.27
N THR A 192 -14.20 4.33 4.10
CA THR A 192 -14.30 3.37 5.20
C THR A 192 -13.20 2.31 5.08
N LEU A 193 -12.29 2.27 6.05
CA LEU A 193 -11.19 1.30 6.11
C LEU A 193 -11.28 0.48 7.38
N ARG A 194 -11.47 -0.84 7.24
CA ARG A 194 -11.46 -1.79 8.36
C ARG A 194 -10.21 -2.66 8.31
N TRP A 195 -9.41 -2.61 9.37
CA TRP A 195 -8.30 -3.55 9.56
C TRP A 195 -8.82 -4.85 10.19
N GLN A 196 -8.29 -6.01 9.79
CA GLN A 196 -8.71 -7.29 10.35
C GLN A 196 -8.49 -7.32 11.87
N ASN A 197 -9.48 -7.85 12.59
CA ASN A 197 -9.53 -7.92 14.06
C ASN A 197 -9.68 -6.56 14.77
N GLN A 198 -9.92 -5.46 14.05
CA GLN A 198 -10.42 -4.22 14.67
C GLN A 198 -11.95 -4.25 14.68
N PRO A 199 -12.60 -3.95 15.83
CA PRO A 199 -14.05 -3.97 15.93
C PRO A 199 -14.70 -2.84 15.14
N GLU A 200 -14.08 -1.65 15.14
CA GLU A 200 -14.60 -0.46 14.49
C GLU A 200 -13.78 -0.10 13.24
N PRO A 201 -14.46 0.21 12.11
CA PRO A 201 -13.78 0.73 10.93
C PRO A 201 -13.30 2.17 11.16
N TYR A 202 -12.21 2.54 10.50
CA TYR A 202 -11.80 3.93 10.37
C TYR A 202 -12.63 4.58 9.26
N GLN A 203 -13.32 5.67 9.61
CA GLN A 203 -14.12 6.43 8.67
C GLN A 203 -13.53 7.83 8.50
N LEU A 204 -13.56 8.32 7.27
CA LEU A 204 -13.17 9.68 6.93
C LEU A 204 -14.09 10.18 5.83
N GLU A 205 -14.74 11.31 6.07
CA GLU A 205 -15.45 12.05 5.04
C GLU A 205 -14.56 13.19 4.57
N THR A 206 -14.43 13.34 3.25
CA THR A 206 -13.64 14.40 2.63
C THR A 206 -14.48 15.16 1.63
N LEU A 207 -14.52 16.49 1.75
CA LEU A 207 -15.21 17.38 0.83
C LEU A 207 -14.30 17.66 -0.37
N ILE A 208 -14.85 17.61 -1.58
CA ILE A 208 -14.11 17.98 -2.79
C ILE A 208 -14.46 19.43 -3.10
N HIS A 209 -13.44 20.28 -3.10
CA HIS A 209 -13.61 21.71 -3.35
C HIS A 209 -13.79 21.98 -4.86
N ALA A 210 -14.97 21.68 -5.40
CA ALA A 210 -15.30 21.85 -6.82
C ALA A 210 -15.39 23.33 -7.30
N ALA A 211 -15.35 24.31 -6.39
CA ALA A 211 -15.73 25.70 -6.68
C ALA A 211 -14.57 26.68 -6.96
N HIS A 212 -13.31 26.27 -6.83
CA HIS A 212 -12.18 27.18 -7.01
C HIS A 212 -11.22 26.66 -8.08
N SER A 213 -11.04 27.46 -9.14
CA SER A 213 -9.92 27.26 -10.05
C SER A 213 -8.64 27.29 -9.23
N VAL A 214 -7.89 26.18 -9.24
CA VAL A 214 -6.55 26.16 -8.65
C VAL A 214 -5.72 27.13 -9.50
N PRO A 215 -5.23 28.26 -8.96
CA PRO A 215 -4.47 29.22 -9.75
C PRO A 215 -3.22 28.53 -10.26
N SER A 216 -2.91 28.61 -11.56
CA SER A 216 -1.76 27.92 -12.15
C SER A 216 -0.46 28.20 -11.38
N PRO A 217 0.50 27.25 -11.32
CA PRO A 217 1.78 27.46 -10.67
C PRO A 217 2.42 28.75 -11.20
N ARG A 218 2.67 29.72 -10.32
CA ARG A 218 3.24 31.00 -10.73
C ARG A 218 4.72 30.79 -11.08
N HIS A 219 5.07 30.92 -12.35
CA HIS A 219 6.46 31.07 -12.76
C HIS A 219 6.97 32.41 -12.24
N ARG A 220 7.74 32.40 -11.15
CA ARG A 220 8.37 33.62 -10.64
C ARG A 220 9.63 33.85 -11.47
N GLU A 221 9.67 34.96 -12.22
CA GLU A 221 10.89 35.38 -12.91
C GLU A 221 12.02 35.47 -11.88
N THR A 222 13.12 34.79 -12.19
CA THR A 222 14.33 34.81 -11.38
C THR A 222 14.80 36.26 -11.32
N PRO A 223 15.06 36.84 -10.13
CA PRO A 223 15.64 38.18 -10.08
C PRO A 223 16.97 38.13 -10.82
N THR A 224 17.06 38.84 -11.94
CA THR A 224 18.33 39.10 -12.62
C THR A 224 19.31 39.74 -11.62
N PRO A 225 20.57 39.30 -11.61
CA PRO A 225 21.57 39.76 -10.64
C PRO A 225 21.85 41.26 -10.74
#